data_AF-A0A939Y8U8-F1
#
_entry.id   AF-A0A939Y8U8-F1
#
_cell.length_a   1.000
_cell.length_b   1.000
_cell.length_c   1.000
_cell.angle_alpha   90.00
_cell.angle_beta   90.00
_cell.angle_gamma   90.00
#
_symmetry.space_group_name_H-M   'P 1'
#
loop_
_entity.id
_entity.type
_entity.pdbx_description
1 polymer ?
#
loop_
_entity_poly.entity_id
_entity_poly.type
_entity_poly.pdbx_seq_one_letter_code
_entity_poly.pdbx_strand_id
1 'polypeptide(L)'
;MPVLSLRNTLNKTVYTANLIDAIKLPFRKEKELYRSFYFILGFYPHNIKYYQEALMHRSVSAKSNGGKPVNNERLEFLGDAILDAVVGEIVFHHFQRKREGFLTTARSKIVQRETLGQVAVQIGLDKLIHSNNFTHTHNSYLAGNAFEAVIGAIYLDRGYDYCMRFMQDKILGSIINIDKIAYQESNFKSKLLEWCQKNKVTMSFEQEESRSEDGSPMFRSKVMVEGMELGKGRGYSKKESQQNACKNALHRLKKGNKVYETLIQNKAINPE
;
A
#
# COMPACT_ATOMS: atom_id res chain seq x y z
N MET A 1 -16.32 -16.10 -22.96
CA MET A 1 -16.17 -15.50 -24.31
C MET A 1 -16.61 -14.03 -24.47
N PRO A 2 -17.37 -13.35 -23.56
CA PRO A 2 -17.69 -11.92 -23.74
C PRO A 2 -16.52 -10.96 -23.42
N VAL A 3 -15.64 -11.33 -22.50
CA VAL A 3 -14.59 -10.46 -21.94
C VAL A 3 -13.50 -10.07 -22.96
N LEU A 4 -13.21 -10.94 -23.93
CA LEU A 4 -12.23 -10.68 -25.00
C LEU A 4 -12.73 -9.64 -26.03
N SER A 5 -14.04 -9.59 -26.28
CA SER A 5 -14.66 -8.65 -27.22
C SER A 5 -14.69 -7.22 -26.65
N LEU A 6 -15.01 -7.08 -25.37
CA LEU A 6 -14.95 -5.78 -24.67
C LEU A 6 -13.52 -5.25 -24.60
N ARG A 7 -12.54 -6.10 -24.25
CA ARG A 7 -11.11 -5.73 -24.20
C ARG A 7 -10.57 -5.22 -25.54
N ASN A 8 -10.92 -5.85 -26.65
CA ASN A 8 -10.46 -5.41 -27.97
C ASN A 8 -11.06 -4.07 -28.41
N THR A 9 -12.33 -3.82 -28.07
CA THR A 9 -13.01 -2.57 -28.38
C THR A 9 -12.47 -1.42 -27.52
N LEU A 10 -12.29 -1.66 -26.22
CA LEU A 10 -11.67 -0.71 -25.29
C LEU A 10 -10.23 -0.38 -25.69
N ASN A 11 -9.42 -1.39 -26.04
CA ASN A 11 -8.05 -1.17 -26.50
C ASN A 11 -8.04 -0.26 -27.74
N LYS A 12 -8.89 -0.51 -28.74
CA LYS A 12 -8.96 0.29 -29.97
C LYS A 12 -9.32 1.76 -29.68
N THR A 13 -10.31 2.01 -28.83
CA THR A 13 -10.72 3.36 -28.41
C THR A 13 -9.61 4.09 -27.64
N VAL A 14 -8.89 3.39 -26.77
CA VAL A 14 -7.77 3.95 -26.01
C VAL A 14 -6.57 4.29 -26.91
N TYR A 15 -6.22 3.41 -27.85
CA TYR A 15 -5.17 3.68 -28.83
C TYR A 15 -5.49 4.92 -29.67
N THR A 16 -6.73 5.10 -30.10
CA THR A 16 -7.14 6.29 -30.87
C THR A 16 -7.11 7.58 -30.06
N ALA A 17 -7.55 7.56 -28.79
CA ALA A 17 -7.52 8.74 -27.92
C ALA A 17 -6.07 9.20 -27.65
N ASN A 18 -5.17 8.25 -27.38
CA ASN A 18 -3.75 8.56 -27.18
C ASN A 18 -3.08 9.16 -28.42
N LEU A 19 -3.49 8.77 -29.62
CA LEU A 19 -2.96 9.33 -30.87
C LEU A 19 -3.32 10.81 -31.01
N ILE A 20 -4.56 11.18 -30.70
CA ILE A 20 -5.04 12.58 -30.76
C ILE A 20 -4.29 13.46 -29.76
N ASP A 21 -4.10 12.97 -28.53
CA ASP A 21 -3.35 13.72 -27.51
C ASP A 21 -1.86 13.86 -27.88
N ALA A 22 -1.25 12.81 -28.44
CA ALA A 22 0.13 12.86 -28.93
C ALA A 22 0.29 13.89 -30.05
N ILE A 23 -0.66 13.97 -30.99
CA ILE A 23 -0.65 14.97 -32.07
C ILE A 23 -0.82 16.39 -31.52
N LYS A 24 -1.60 16.57 -30.45
CA LYS A 24 -1.81 17.89 -29.81
C LYS A 24 -0.63 18.33 -28.96
N LEU A 25 0.23 17.41 -28.51
CA LEU A 25 1.33 17.68 -27.58
C LEU A 25 2.26 18.84 -28.01
N PRO A 26 2.70 18.98 -29.28
CA PRO A 26 3.55 20.08 -29.73
C PRO A 26 2.90 21.47 -29.61
N PHE A 27 1.59 21.55 -29.37
CA PHE A 27 0.85 22.80 -29.26
C PHE A 27 0.44 23.15 -27.82
N ARG A 28 0.74 22.28 -26.84
CA ARG A 28 0.43 22.52 -25.42
C ARG A 28 1.53 23.36 -24.75
N LYS A 29 1.17 24.22 -23.79
CA LYS A 29 2.15 25.03 -23.04
C LYS A 29 3.03 24.20 -22.09
N GLU A 30 2.47 23.13 -21.52
CA GLU A 30 3.10 22.33 -20.44
C GLU A 30 3.66 20.99 -20.94
N LYS A 31 4.30 20.98 -22.12
CA LYS A 31 4.67 19.76 -22.86
C LYS A 31 5.48 18.76 -22.03
N GLU A 32 6.38 19.27 -21.19
CA GLU A 32 7.25 18.45 -20.35
C GLU A 32 6.44 17.68 -19.30
N LEU A 33 5.48 18.33 -18.66
CA LEU A 33 4.61 17.66 -17.67
C LEU A 33 3.76 16.58 -18.31
N TYR A 34 3.19 16.84 -19.50
CA TYR A 34 2.48 15.82 -20.28
C TYR A 34 3.38 14.63 -20.63
N ARG A 35 4.65 14.87 -20.98
CA ARG A 35 5.62 13.79 -21.26
C ARG A 35 5.95 12.99 -20.00
N SER A 36 6.19 13.65 -18.87
CA SER A 36 6.44 12.99 -17.60
C SER A 36 5.27 12.08 -17.22
N PHE A 37 4.03 12.57 -17.30
CA PHE A 37 2.86 11.74 -17.06
C PHE A 37 2.70 10.62 -18.07
N TYR A 38 3.03 10.82 -19.35
CA TYR A 38 3.01 9.73 -20.31
C TYR A 38 3.97 8.58 -19.94
N PHE A 39 5.18 8.90 -19.46
CA PHE A 39 6.12 7.88 -19.02
C PHE A 39 5.63 7.12 -17.78
N ILE A 40 4.98 7.83 -16.84
CA ILE A 40 4.43 7.23 -15.62
C ILE A 40 3.18 6.39 -15.93
N LEU A 41 2.22 6.96 -16.65
CA LEU A 41 0.88 6.41 -16.85
C LEU A 41 0.78 5.47 -18.06
N GLY A 42 1.62 5.66 -19.07
CA GLY A 42 1.51 5.01 -20.38
C GLY A 42 0.43 5.60 -21.29
N PHE A 43 -0.11 6.77 -20.95
CA PHE A 43 -1.05 7.54 -21.76
C PHE A 43 -0.95 9.04 -21.42
N TYR A 44 -1.44 9.89 -22.32
CA TYR A 44 -1.43 11.34 -22.09
C TYR A 44 -2.70 11.78 -21.33
N PRO A 45 -2.56 12.68 -20.34
CA PRO A 45 -3.70 13.44 -19.82
C PRO A 45 -4.46 14.18 -20.93
N HIS A 46 -5.79 14.23 -20.86
CA HIS A 46 -6.58 15.21 -21.62
C HIS A 46 -6.57 16.57 -20.93
N ASN A 47 -6.87 16.59 -19.62
CA ASN A 47 -6.87 17.78 -18.78
C ASN A 47 -5.80 17.68 -17.68
N ILE A 48 -4.65 18.29 -17.97
CA ILE A 48 -3.49 18.32 -17.07
C ILE A 48 -3.74 18.97 -15.71
N LYS A 49 -4.79 19.80 -15.57
CA LYS A 49 -5.07 20.51 -14.32
C LYS A 49 -5.36 19.54 -13.17
N TYR A 50 -6.07 18.43 -13.43
CA TYR A 50 -6.32 17.41 -12.42
C TYR A 50 -5.01 16.79 -11.91
N TYR A 51 -4.06 16.57 -12.81
CA TYR A 51 -2.77 15.97 -12.50
C TYR A 51 -1.83 16.96 -11.78
N GLN A 52 -1.88 18.24 -12.14
CA GLN A 52 -1.19 19.29 -11.39
C GLN A 52 -1.72 19.38 -9.96
N GLU A 53 -3.05 19.36 -9.79
CA GLU A 53 -3.69 19.38 -8.47
C GLU A 53 -3.29 18.14 -7.64
N ALA A 54 -3.23 16.95 -8.26
CA ALA A 54 -2.80 15.73 -7.59
C ALA A 54 -1.37 15.81 -7.03
N LEU A 55 -0.47 16.56 -7.70
CA LEU A 55 0.92 16.77 -7.29
C LEU A 55 1.09 17.87 -6.22
N MET A 56 0.03 18.63 -5.87
CA MET A 56 0.09 19.72 -4.90
C MET A 56 -0.19 19.21 -3.48
N HIS A 57 0.87 19.03 -2.70
CA HIS A 57 0.72 18.72 -1.28
C HIS A 57 0.19 19.91 -0.48
N ARG A 58 -0.54 19.65 0.62
CA ARG A 58 -1.05 20.67 1.56
C ARG A 58 0.01 21.63 2.13
N SER A 59 1.29 21.26 2.08
CA SER A 59 2.40 22.15 2.50
C SER A 59 2.70 23.25 1.49
N VAL A 60 2.22 23.11 0.25
CA VAL A 60 2.34 24.16 -0.76
C VAL A 60 1.23 25.16 -0.47
N SER A 61 1.60 26.37 -0.06
CA SER A 61 0.68 27.49 0.20
C SER A 61 0.08 28.05 -1.09
N ALA A 62 -0.42 27.19 -1.97
CA ALA A 62 -1.11 27.56 -3.19
C ALA A 62 -2.56 27.94 -2.86
N LYS A 63 -2.98 29.13 -3.29
CA LYS A 63 -4.35 29.61 -3.16
C LYS A 63 -4.96 29.75 -4.55
N SER A 64 -6.20 29.31 -4.68
CA SER A 64 -7.00 29.56 -5.89
C SER A 64 -7.29 31.06 -6.03
N ASN A 65 -7.74 31.50 -7.20
CA ASN A 65 -8.18 32.88 -7.47
C ASN A 65 -9.27 33.38 -6.47
N GLY A 66 -9.97 32.46 -5.80
CA GLY A 66 -10.93 32.76 -4.72
C GLY A 66 -10.38 32.62 -3.30
N GLY A 67 -9.05 32.60 -3.10
CA GLY A 67 -8.40 32.56 -1.78
C GLY A 67 -8.43 31.23 -1.04
N LYS A 68 -9.13 30.20 -1.57
CA LYS A 68 -9.19 28.85 -0.98
C LYS A 68 -7.86 28.10 -1.18
N PRO A 69 -7.38 27.33 -0.19
CA PRO A 69 -6.25 26.45 -0.36
C PRO A 69 -6.51 25.46 -1.51
N VAL A 70 -5.53 25.30 -2.40
CA VAL A 70 -5.54 24.24 -3.43
C VAL A 70 -4.62 23.14 -2.92
N ASN A 71 -5.20 22.00 -2.57
CA ASN A 71 -4.46 20.83 -2.12
C ASN A 71 -5.06 19.57 -2.74
N ASN A 72 -4.29 18.48 -2.71
CA ASN A 72 -4.68 17.21 -3.30
C ASN A 72 -5.63 16.36 -2.44
N GLU A 73 -6.07 16.82 -1.26
CA GLU A 73 -6.84 16.00 -0.30
C GLU A 73 -8.19 15.51 -0.86
N ARG A 74 -8.85 16.33 -1.68
CA ARG A 74 -10.11 15.92 -2.33
C ARG A 74 -9.89 14.87 -3.41
N LEU A 75 -8.77 14.96 -4.14
CA LEU A 75 -8.39 13.98 -5.14
C LEU A 75 -7.89 12.69 -4.47
N GLU A 76 -7.16 12.79 -3.35
CA GLU A 76 -6.76 11.66 -2.51
C GLU A 76 -7.99 10.87 -2.05
N PHE A 77 -8.98 11.57 -1.45
CA PHE A 77 -10.22 10.95 -1.00
C PHE A 77 -10.97 10.20 -2.10
N LEU A 78 -11.13 10.83 -3.28
CA LEU A 78 -11.78 10.18 -4.42
C LEU A 78 -10.94 9.02 -4.95
N GLY A 79 -9.64 9.23 -5.05
CA GLY A 79 -8.66 8.28 -5.55
C GLY A 79 -8.60 7.01 -4.73
N ASP A 80 -8.63 7.10 -3.41
CA ASP A 80 -8.68 5.96 -2.47
C ASP A 80 -9.89 5.07 -2.74
N ALA A 81 -11.09 5.65 -2.83
CA ALA A 81 -12.32 4.90 -3.12
C ALA A 81 -12.27 4.19 -4.50
N ILE A 82 -11.74 4.87 -5.52
CA ILE A 82 -11.60 4.29 -6.86
C ILE A 82 -10.51 3.21 -6.88
N LEU A 83 -9.41 3.43 -6.19
CA LEU A 83 -8.31 2.48 -6.08
C LEU A 83 -8.78 1.18 -5.40
N ASP A 84 -9.56 1.30 -4.33
CA ASP A 84 -10.15 0.16 -3.63
C ASP A 84 -11.07 -0.67 -4.54
N ALA A 85 -11.89 0.00 -5.36
CA ALA A 85 -12.76 -0.65 -6.32
C ALA A 85 -11.95 -1.39 -7.41
N VAL A 86 -10.98 -0.70 -8.03
CA VAL A 86 -10.13 -1.25 -9.08
C VAL A 86 -9.34 -2.46 -8.58
N VAL A 87 -8.65 -2.31 -7.44
CA VAL A 87 -7.85 -3.41 -6.88
C VAL A 87 -8.75 -4.55 -6.41
N GLY A 88 -9.91 -4.25 -5.86
CA GLY A 88 -10.91 -5.25 -5.50
C GLY A 88 -11.32 -6.12 -6.69
N GLU A 89 -11.63 -5.51 -7.83
CA GLU A 89 -11.98 -6.23 -9.06
C GLU A 89 -10.81 -7.07 -9.60
N ILE A 90 -9.58 -6.52 -9.62
CA ILE A 90 -8.39 -7.26 -10.06
C ILE A 90 -8.15 -8.49 -9.17
N VAL A 91 -8.18 -8.30 -7.84
CA VAL A 91 -7.99 -9.38 -6.86
C VAL A 91 -9.07 -10.44 -6.97
N PHE A 92 -10.34 -10.04 -7.15
CA PHE A 92 -11.47 -10.95 -7.34
C PHE A 92 -11.27 -11.84 -8.57
N HIS A 93 -10.87 -11.27 -9.71
CA HIS A 93 -10.63 -12.03 -10.94
C HIS A 93 -9.35 -12.88 -10.91
N HIS A 94 -8.29 -12.42 -10.23
CA HIS A 94 -7.03 -13.16 -10.11
C HIS A 94 -7.17 -14.38 -9.19
N PHE A 95 -7.91 -14.27 -8.08
CA PHE A 95 -8.02 -15.30 -7.05
C PHE A 95 -9.41 -15.97 -6.98
N GLN A 96 -9.88 -16.51 -8.11
CA GLN A 96 -11.25 -17.06 -8.29
C GLN A 96 -11.72 -18.09 -7.25
N ARG A 97 -10.81 -18.78 -6.56
CA ARG A 97 -11.13 -19.85 -5.59
C ARG A 97 -10.87 -19.46 -4.13
N LYS A 98 -10.49 -18.21 -3.87
CA LYS A 98 -10.21 -17.74 -2.51
C LYS A 98 -11.46 -17.16 -1.87
N ARG A 99 -11.55 -17.29 -0.54
CA ARG A 99 -12.65 -16.75 0.27
C ARG A 99 -12.50 -15.25 0.43
N GLU A 100 -13.60 -14.57 0.72
CA GLU A 100 -13.68 -13.11 0.93
C GLU A 100 -12.56 -12.59 1.84
N GLY A 101 -12.35 -13.17 3.03
CA GLY A 101 -11.31 -12.69 3.95
C GLY A 101 -9.88 -12.70 3.37
N PHE A 102 -9.56 -13.64 2.47
CA PHE A 102 -8.28 -13.61 1.75
C PHE A 102 -8.25 -12.46 0.73
N LEU A 103 -9.33 -12.26 -0.02
CA LEU A 103 -9.45 -11.19 -1.02
C LEU A 103 -9.35 -9.81 -0.35
N THR A 104 -10.07 -9.60 0.75
CA THR A 104 -10.02 -8.38 1.56
C THR A 104 -8.61 -8.12 2.06
N THR A 105 -7.93 -9.15 2.58
CA THR A 105 -6.53 -9.03 3.03
C THR A 105 -5.58 -8.70 1.88
N ALA A 106 -5.73 -9.35 0.72
CA ALA A 106 -4.90 -9.11 -0.45
C ALA A 106 -5.08 -7.67 -0.96
N ARG A 107 -6.33 -7.20 -1.10
CA ARG A 107 -6.64 -5.81 -1.45
C ARG A 107 -5.98 -4.84 -0.49
N SER A 108 -6.22 -4.98 0.82
CA SER A 108 -5.68 -4.07 1.84
C SER A 108 -4.16 -3.97 1.83
N LYS A 109 -3.44 -5.04 1.50
CA LYS A 109 -1.96 -5.00 1.38
C LYS A 109 -1.49 -4.28 0.12
N ILE A 110 -2.22 -4.40 -0.99
CA ILE A 110 -1.88 -3.75 -2.25
C ILE A 110 -2.13 -2.24 -2.14
N VAL A 111 -3.28 -1.84 -1.60
CA VAL A 111 -3.63 -0.42 -1.42
C VAL A 111 -3.01 0.19 -0.16
N GLN A 112 -2.18 -0.56 0.55
CA GLN A 112 -1.53 -0.06 1.76
C GLN A 112 -0.58 1.09 1.39
N ARG A 113 -0.63 2.18 2.17
CA ARG A 113 0.19 3.38 1.94
C ARG A 113 1.67 3.08 1.72
N GLU A 114 2.26 2.17 2.49
CA GLU A 114 3.67 1.79 2.32
C GLU A 114 3.93 1.15 0.94
N THR A 115 3.02 0.29 0.47
CA THR A 115 3.07 -0.32 -0.86
C THR A 115 2.93 0.76 -1.95
N LEU A 116 1.93 1.63 -1.82
CA LEU A 116 1.69 2.72 -2.78
C LEU A 116 2.84 3.72 -2.83
N GLY A 117 3.43 4.06 -1.68
CA GLY A 117 4.62 4.91 -1.60
C GLY A 117 5.82 4.31 -2.31
N GLN A 118 6.06 3.00 -2.17
CA GLN A 118 7.12 2.30 -2.92
C GLN A 118 6.85 2.32 -4.42
N VAL A 119 5.61 2.07 -4.85
CA VAL A 119 5.21 2.13 -6.25
C VAL A 119 5.43 3.54 -6.81
N ALA A 120 5.00 4.57 -6.09
CA ALA A 120 5.12 5.97 -6.49
C ALA A 120 6.58 6.38 -6.72
N VAL A 121 7.50 5.94 -5.86
CA VAL A 121 8.95 6.16 -6.05
C VAL A 121 9.46 5.39 -7.27
N GLN A 122 9.05 4.14 -7.46
CA GLN A 122 9.53 3.32 -8.57
C GLN A 122 9.09 3.86 -9.94
N ILE A 123 7.87 4.40 -10.05
CA ILE A 123 7.40 5.05 -11.28
C ILE A 123 7.94 6.47 -11.44
N GLY A 124 8.67 7.01 -10.44
CA GLY A 124 9.23 8.35 -10.46
C GLY A 124 8.21 9.46 -10.22
N LEU A 125 7.05 9.13 -9.65
CA LEU A 125 6.01 10.11 -9.30
C LEU A 125 6.49 11.04 -8.19
N ASP A 126 7.29 10.54 -7.24
CA ASP A 126 7.89 11.30 -6.14
C ASP A 126 8.68 12.53 -6.62
N LYS A 127 9.33 12.43 -7.77
CA LYS A 127 10.12 13.51 -8.39
C LYS A 127 9.27 14.65 -8.95
N LEU A 128 7.98 14.41 -9.17
CA LEU A 128 7.05 15.41 -9.70
C LEU A 128 6.28 16.13 -8.58
N ILE A 129 6.34 15.65 -7.34
CA ILE A 129 5.57 16.22 -6.24
C ILE A 129 6.20 17.55 -5.83
N HIS A 130 5.39 18.61 -5.82
CA HIS A 130 5.80 19.91 -5.32
C HIS A 130 5.62 19.95 -3.80
N SER A 131 6.72 20.11 -3.06
CA SER A 131 6.75 20.13 -1.60
C SER A 131 7.84 21.10 -1.11
N ASN A 132 7.53 21.92 -0.11
CA ASN A 132 8.49 22.86 0.50
C ASN A 132 9.42 22.20 1.53
N ASN A 133 9.15 20.95 1.93
CA ASN A 133 9.88 20.25 3.00
C ASN A 133 10.34 18.86 2.50
N PHE A 134 11.46 18.82 1.79
CA PHE A 134 12.06 17.58 1.26
C PHE A 134 12.93 16.92 2.33
N THR A 135 12.38 15.96 3.08
CA THR A 135 13.16 15.07 3.96
C THR A 135 12.81 13.62 3.63
N HIS A 136 13.82 12.74 3.59
CA HIS A 136 13.70 11.37 3.06
C HIS A 136 12.61 10.51 3.73
N THR A 137 12.30 10.71 5.02
CA THR A 137 11.25 9.98 5.76
C THR A 137 9.84 10.45 5.45
N HIS A 138 9.65 11.72 5.07
CA HIS A 138 8.36 12.25 4.63
C HIS A 138 8.00 11.80 3.20
N ASN A 139 8.97 11.30 2.44
CA ASN A 139 8.78 10.96 1.02
C ASN A 139 7.80 9.80 0.80
N SER A 140 7.82 8.73 1.60
CA SER A 140 6.92 7.58 1.36
C SER A 140 5.46 7.89 1.66
N TYR A 141 5.18 8.69 2.70
CA TYR A 141 3.82 9.09 3.05
C TYR A 141 3.27 10.02 1.98
N LEU A 142 4.06 11.03 1.62
CA LEU A 142 3.72 12.01 0.60
C LEU A 142 3.49 11.36 -0.77
N ALA A 143 4.34 10.41 -1.15
CA ALA A 143 4.25 9.72 -2.41
C ALA A 143 3.03 8.77 -2.48
N GLY A 144 2.67 8.12 -1.37
CA GLY A 144 1.44 7.31 -1.29
C GLY A 144 0.19 8.16 -1.52
N ASN A 145 0.05 9.27 -0.80
CA ASN A 145 -1.08 10.19 -0.96
C ASN A 145 -1.14 10.82 -2.36
N ALA A 146 0.01 11.18 -2.94
CA ALA A 146 0.07 11.67 -4.30
C ALA A 146 -0.34 10.60 -5.33
N PHE A 147 0.00 9.33 -5.08
CA PHE A 147 -0.42 8.22 -5.92
C PHE A 147 -1.95 8.09 -5.93
N GLU A 148 -2.58 8.09 -4.76
CA GLU A 148 -4.05 8.09 -4.62
C GLU A 148 -4.66 9.29 -5.35
N ALA A 149 -4.13 10.49 -5.15
CA ALA A 149 -4.61 11.68 -5.84
C ALA A 149 -4.47 11.59 -7.37
N VAL A 150 -3.40 10.95 -7.88
CA VAL A 150 -3.23 10.68 -9.32
C VAL A 150 -4.30 9.69 -9.82
N ILE A 151 -4.67 8.67 -9.05
CA ILE A 151 -5.80 7.79 -9.40
C ILE A 151 -7.10 8.61 -9.49
N GLY A 152 -7.35 9.50 -8.54
CA GLY A 152 -8.48 10.43 -8.58
C GLY A 152 -8.47 11.32 -9.83
N ALA A 153 -7.29 11.83 -10.22
CA ALA A 153 -7.12 12.63 -11.43
C ALA A 153 -7.39 11.82 -12.71
N ILE A 154 -6.89 10.58 -12.81
CA ILE A 154 -7.17 9.69 -13.95
C ILE A 154 -8.66 9.41 -14.04
N TYR A 155 -9.33 9.15 -12.92
CA TYR A 155 -10.76 8.87 -12.90
C TYR A 155 -11.57 10.05 -13.44
N LEU A 156 -11.26 11.29 -13.00
CA LEU A 156 -11.95 12.49 -13.50
C LEU A 156 -11.64 12.80 -14.97
N ASP A 157 -10.43 12.50 -15.45
CA ASP A 157 -9.99 12.85 -16.80
C ASP A 157 -10.33 11.80 -17.86
N ARG A 158 -10.28 10.52 -17.50
CA ARG A 158 -10.34 9.38 -18.43
C ARG A 158 -11.32 8.28 -18.00
N GLY A 159 -11.85 8.33 -16.78
CA GLY A 159 -12.80 7.36 -16.25
C GLY A 159 -12.17 6.08 -15.69
N TYR A 160 -13.03 5.21 -15.15
CA TYR A 160 -12.66 3.98 -14.45
C TYR A 160 -11.81 3.03 -15.28
N ASP A 161 -12.10 2.87 -16.58
CA ASP A 161 -11.39 1.93 -17.45
C ASP A 161 -9.89 2.25 -17.56
N TYR A 162 -9.52 3.53 -17.53
CA TYR A 162 -8.12 3.95 -17.52
C TYR A 162 -7.45 3.72 -16.16
N CYS A 163 -8.18 3.90 -15.06
CA CYS A 163 -7.69 3.51 -13.73
C CYS A 163 -7.42 2.00 -13.68
N MET A 164 -8.37 1.19 -14.16
CA MET A 164 -8.23 -0.27 -14.25
C MET A 164 -7.02 -0.67 -15.07
N ARG A 165 -6.87 -0.13 -16.28
CA ARG A 165 -5.73 -0.43 -17.16
C ARG A 165 -4.40 0.00 -16.56
N PHE A 166 -4.33 1.20 -15.98
CA PHE A 166 -3.12 1.68 -15.31
C PHE A 166 -2.72 0.73 -14.17
N MET A 167 -3.67 0.38 -13.30
CA MET A 167 -3.40 -0.51 -12.18
C MET A 167 -3.06 -1.93 -12.64
N GLN A 168 -3.78 -2.50 -13.59
CA GLN A 168 -3.57 -3.86 -14.06
C GLN A 168 -2.27 -4.01 -14.84
N ASP A 169 -2.00 -3.14 -15.82
CA ASP A 169 -0.91 -3.33 -16.77
C ASP A 169 0.41 -2.74 -16.27
N LYS A 170 0.37 -1.53 -15.70
CA LYS A 170 1.58 -0.84 -15.23
C LYS A 170 1.94 -1.26 -13.82
N ILE A 171 0.99 -1.20 -12.90
CA ILE A 171 1.33 -1.38 -11.48
C ILE A 171 1.44 -2.86 -11.13
N LEU A 172 0.36 -3.62 -11.28
CA LEU A 172 0.31 -5.02 -10.89
C LEU A 172 0.86 -5.98 -11.95
N GLY A 173 0.98 -5.52 -13.20
CA GLY A 173 1.57 -6.30 -14.29
C GLY A 173 3.10 -6.21 -14.37
N SER A 174 3.70 -5.15 -13.82
CA SER A 174 5.15 -4.90 -13.98
C SER A 174 5.92 -4.56 -12.71
N ILE A 175 5.26 -4.01 -11.69
CA ILE A 175 5.93 -3.51 -10.48
C ILE A 175 5.66 -4.41 -9.28
N ILE A 176 4.38 -4.72 -9.05
CA ILE A 176 3.92 -5.56 -7.94
C ILE A 176 3.65 -6.97 -8.43
N ASN A 177 4.25 -7.96 -7.77
CA ASN A 177 3.79 -9.33 -7.89
C ASN A 177 2.62 -9.56 -6.92
N ILE A 178 1.40 -9.66 -7.44
CA ILE A 178 0.16 -9.83 -6.66
C ILE A 178 0.25 -11.06 -5.74
N ASP A 179 0.71 -12.21 -6.25
CA ASP A 179 0.81 -13.44 -5.47
C ASP A 179 1.78 -13.26 -4.29
N LYS A 180 2.94 -12.66 -4.53
CA LYS A 180 3.92 -12.38 -3.47
C LYS A 180 3.30 -11.55 -2.35
N ILE A 181 2.62 -10.45 -2.67
CA ILE A 181 2.00 -9.58 -1.65
C ILE A 181 0.84 -10.30 -0.94
N ALA A 182 -0.04 -10.97 -1.69
CA ALA A 182 -1.20 -11.64 -1.14
C ALA A 182 -0.80 -12.73 -0.12
N TYR A 183 0.21 -13.54 -0.43
CA TYR A 183 0.69 -14.61 0.44
C TYR A 183 1.75 -14.17 1.47
N GLN A 184 2.30 -12.95 1.36
CA GLN A 184 3.26 -12.45 2.34
C GLN A 184 2.62 -12.35 3.72
N GLU A 185 3.17 -13.07 4.69
CA GLU A 185 2.67 -13.05 6.05
C GLU A 185 3.18 -11.80 6.77
N SER A 186 2.27 -10.87 7.08
CA SER A 186 2.62 -9.58 7.71
C SER A 186 1.96 -9.36 9.08
N ASN A 187 1.01 -10.21 9.47
CA ASN A 187 0.28 -10.07 10.74
C ASN A 187 0.53 -11.25 11.71
N PHE A 188 1.78 -11.39 12.14
CA PHE A 188 2.22 -12.42 13.09
C PHE A 188 1.60 -12.24 14.47
N LYS A 189 1.36 -11.00 14.92
CA LYS A 189 0.71 -10.71 16.21
C LYS A 189 -0.72 -11.28 16.25
N SER A 190 -1.55 -11.00 15.25
CA SER A 190 -2.92 -11.55 15.21
C SER A 190 -2.92 -13.08 15.12
N LYS A 191 -2.04 -13.68 14.31
CA LYS A 191 -1.94 -15.15 14.23
C LYS A 191 -1.51 -15.80 15.54
N LEU A 192 -0.57 -15.18 16.26
CA LEU A 192 -0.16 -15.69 17.56
C LEU A 192 -1.29 -15.55 18.59
N LEU A 193 -2.05 -14.45 18.56
CA LEU A 193 -3.25 -14.28 19.38
C LEU A 193 -4.32 -15.35 19.08
N GLU A 194 -4.63 -15.60 17.81
CA GLU A 194 -5.55 -16.67 17.40
C GLU A 194 -5.07 -18.05 17.88
N TRP A 195 -3.77 -18.32 17.78
CA TRP A 195 -3.18 -19.55 18.29
C TRP A 195 -3.31 -19.65 19.81
N CYS A 196 -3.03 -18.58 20.55
CA CYS A 196 -3.17 -18.53 22.01
C CYS A 196 -4.63 -18.77 22.43
N GLN A 197 -5.59 -18.12 21.77
CA GLN A 197 -7.02 -18.32 22.01
C GLN A 197 -7.46 -19.76 21.74
N LYS A 198 -7.04 -20.35 20.61
CA LYS A 198 -7.37 -21.74 20.26
C LYS A 198 -6.84 -22.74 21.29
N ASN A 199 -5.65 -22.49 21.83
CA ASN A 199 -5.01 -23.36 22.84
C ASN A 199 -5.35 -22.94 24.28
N LYS A 200 -6.18 -21.90 24.45
CA LYS A 200 -6.58 -21.33 25.74
C LYS A 200 -5.38 -20.95 26.61
N VAL A 201 -4.36 -20.34 26.04
CA VAL A 201 -3.17 -19.87 26.77
C VAL A 201 -3.10 -18.34 26.76
N THR A 202 -2.59 -17.76 27.84
CA THR A 202 -2.47 -16.31 28.01
C THR A 202 -1.15 -15.80 27.46
N MET A 203 -1.20 -14.69 26.72
CA MET A 203 -0.05 -14.03 26.12
C MET A 203 0.11 -12.61 26.67
N SER A 204 1.34 -12.24 27.01
CA SER A 204 1.72 -10.89 27.40
C SER A 204 2.98 -10.43 26.68
N PHE A 205 3.27 -9.14 26.75
CA PHE A 205 4.47 -8.55 26.19
C PHE A 205 5.31 -7.88 27.28
N GLU A 206 6.61 -8.16 27.29
CA GLU A 206 7.60 -7.33 27.97
C GLU A 206 8.23 -6.41 26.93
N GLN A 207 8.38 -5.12 27.27
CA GLN A 207 8.91 -4.14 26.32
C GLN A 207 9.91 -3.20 26.97
N GLU A 208 11.00 -2.95 26.25
CA GLU A 208 12.05 -2.00 26.59
C GLU A 208 12.25 -1.02 25.43
N GLU A 209 12.47 0.25 25.75
CA GLU A 209 12.79 1.30 24.78
C GLU A 209 14.23 1.77 25.00
N SER A 210 14.96 1.93 23.91
CA SER A 210 16.35 2.37 23.88
C SER A 210 16.57 3.30 22.69
N ARG A 211 17.71 4.02 22.66
CA ARG A 211 18.17 4.69 21.44
C ARG A 211 19.23 3.85 20.74
N SER A 212 19.20 3.80 19.41
CA SER A 212 20.28 3.23 18.60
C SER A 212 21.46 4.20 18.51
N GLU A 213 22.58 3.71 17.96
CA GLU A 213 23.84 4.46 17.84
C GLU A 213 23.70 5.74 17.00
N ASP A 214 22.74 5.76 16.06
CA ASP A 214 22.37 6.90 15.22
C ASP A 214 21.39 7.88 15.91
N GLY A 215 21.01 7.63 17.16
CA GLY A 215 20.04 8.44 17.91
C GLY A 215 18.57 8.12 17.62
N SER A 216 18.27 7.19 16.71
CA SER A 216 16.90 6.76 16.39
C SER A 216 16.26 5.97 17.55
N PRO A 217 14.93 6.03 17.74
CA PRO A 217 14.25 5.21 18.75
C PRO A 217 14.28 3.73 18.34
N MET A 218 14.60 2.86 19.30
CA MET A 218 14.70 1.41 19.12
C MET A 218 13.94 0.68 20.22
N PHE A 219 12.93 -0.08 19.82
CA PHE A 219 12.08 -0.86 20.72
C PHE A 219 12.50 -2.32 20.71
N ARG A 220 12.57 -2.94 21.89
CA ARG A 220 12.75 -4.37 22.07
C ARG A 220 11.51 -4.94 22.74
N SER A 221 10.93 -5.98 22.15
CA SER A 221 9.76 -6.66 22.69
C SER A 221 10.05 -8.14 22.86
N LYS A 222 9.58 -8.71 23.97
CA LYS A 222 9.50 -10.14 24.19
C LYS A 222 8.04 -10.55 24.28
N VAL A 223 7.69 -11.68 23.66
CA VAL A 223 6.38 -12.32 23.82
C VAL A 223 6.51 -13.40 24.87
N MET A 224 5.69 -13.28 25.91
CA MET A 224 5.56 -14.27 26.97
C MET A 224 4.23 -15.01 26.77
N VAL A 225 4.25 -16.33 26.84
CA VAL A 225 3.05 -17.17 26.83
C VAL A 225 3.11 -18.08 28.05
N GLU A 226 2.13 -18.01 28.94
CA GLU A 226 2.14 -18.73 30.23
C GLU A 226 3.45 -18.52 31.02
N GLY A 227 3.91 -17.27 31.08
CA GLY A 227 5.16 -16.90 31.74
C GLY A 227 6.45 -17.37 31.03
N MET A 228 6.35 -18.16 29.95
CA MET A 228 7.50 -18.58 29.15
C MET A 228 7.76 -17.59 28.02
N GLU A 229 9.02 -17.15 27.92
CA GLU A 229 9.47 -16.38 26.77
C GLU A 229 9.45 -17.23 25.49
N LEU A 230 8.60 -16.85 24.54
CA LEU A 230 8.39 -17.60 23.30
C LEU A 230 9.12 -16.96 22.11
N GLY A 231 9.31 -15.64 22.12
CA GLY A 231 10.05 -14.93 21.06
C GLY A 231 10.47 -13.51 21.45
N LYS A 232 11.53 -13.00 20.79
CA LYS A 232 12.01 -11.62 20.91
C LYS A 232 11.99 -10.92 19.56
N GLY A 233 11.81 -9.61 19.56
CA GLY A 233 11.82 -8.78 18.36
C GLY A 233 12.35 -7.39 18.66
N ARG A 234 12.91 -6.76 17.63
CA ARG A 234 13.34 -5.36 17.66
C ARG A 234 12.68 -4.61 16.52
N GLY A 235 12.53 -3.30 16.65
CA GLY A 235 11.98 -2.44 15.61
C GLY A 235 12.07 -0.97 15.98
N TYR A 236 11.91 -0.09 15.00
CA TYR A 236 11.91 1.36 15.20
C TYR A 236 10.58 1.87 15.77
N SER A 237 9.58 1.00 15.88
CA SER A 237 8.32 1.27 16.58
C SER A 237 7.90 0.11 17.47
N LYS A 238 7.07 0.39 18.49
CA LYS A 238 6.44 -0.62 19.36
C LYS A 238 5.69 -1.69 18.55
N LYS A 239 4.99 -1.27 17.49
CA LYS A 239 4.22 -2.17 16.62
C LYS A 239 5.13 -3.14 15.87
N GLU A 240 6.23 -2.63 15.32
CA GLU A 240 7.20 -3.41 14.56
C GLU A 240 7.95 -4.40 15.46
N SER A 241 8.44 -3.95 16.63
CA SER A 241 9.15 -4.82 17.57
C SER A 241 8.28 -5.98 18.04
N GLN A 242 7.00 -5.72 18.32
CA GLN A 242 6.02 -6.75 18.70
C GLN A 242 5.72 -7.73 17.55
N GLN A 243 5.55 -7.26 16.31
CA GLN A 243 5.36 -8.14 15.15
C GLN A 243 6.55 -9.08 14.96
N ASN A 244 7.77 -8.56 15.07
CA ASN A 244 8.99 -9.35 14.95
C ASN A 244 9.12 -10.38 16.08
N ALA A 245 8.72 -10.02 17.31
CA ALA A 245 8.69 -10.95 18.43
C ALA A 245 7.68 -12.09 18.19
N CYS A 246 6.48 -11.76 17.71
CA CYS A 246 5.44 -12.74 17.37
C CYS A 246 5.85 -13.65 16.22
N LYS A 247 6.55 -13.13 15.21
CA LYS A 247 7.10 -13.91 14.09
C LYS A 247 8.05 -14.99 14.60
N ASN A 248 8.98 -14.62 15.49
CA ASN A 248 9.94 -15.54 16.08
C ASN A 248 9.25 -16.57 16.99
N ALA A 249 8.25 -16.16 17.76
CA ALA A 249 7.44 -17.06 18.59
C ALA A 249 6.68 -18.10 17.74
N LEU A 250 5.99 -17.67 16.67
CA LEU A 250 5.30 -18.58 15.75
C LEU A 250 6.26 -19.55 15.06
N HIS A 251 7.46 -19.09 14.69
CA HIS A 251 8.49 -19.98 14.12
C HIS A 251 8.97 -21.03 15.12
N ARG A 252 9.14 -20.65 16.38
CA ARG A 252 9.52 -21.59 17.45
C ARG A 252 8.43 -22.62 17.72
N LEU A 253 7.16 -22.21 17.73
CA LEU A 253 6.02 -23.12 17.87
C LEU A 253 5.93 -24.13 16.71
N LYS A 254 6.22 -23.71 15.48
CA LYS A 254 6.23 -24.62 14.31
C LYS A 254 7.33 -25.67 14.35
N LYS A 255 8.44 -25.42 15.07
CA LYS A 255 9.64 -26.27 15.06
C LYS A 255 9.75 -27.28 16.20
N GLY A 256 8.98 -27.15 17.29
CA GLY A 256 9.22 -27.96 18.49
C GLY A 256 7.97 -28.45 19.19
N ASN A 257 7.68 -29.76 19.09
CA ASN A 257 6.65 -30.43 19.90
C ASN A 257 6.90 -30.26 21.41
N LYS A 258 8.17 -30.28 21.85
CA LYS A 258 8.54 -30.03 23.25
C LYS A 258 8.12 -28.65 23.77
N VAL A 259 8.18 -27.61 22.94
CA VAL A 259 7.80 -26.23 23.36
C VAL A 259 6.29 -26.18 23.63
N TYR A 260 5.51 -26.85 22.78
CA TYR A 260 4.07 -26.99 22.99
C TYR A 260 3.75 -27.74 24.29
N GLU A 261 4.40 -28.89 24.51
CA GLU A 261 4.21 -29.70 25.72
C GLU A 261 4.55 -28.91 27.00
N THR A 262 5.66 -28.16 27.02
CA THR A 262 6.03 -27.33 28.18
C THR A 262 5.04 -26.19 28.42
N LEU A 263 4.45 -25.59 27.38
CA LEU A 263 3.42 -24.56 27.54
C LEU A 263 2.14 -25.11 28.17
N ILE A 264 1.71 -26.30 27.75
CA ILE A 264 0.55 -26.97 28.34
C ILE A 264 0.83 -27.38 29.79
N GLN A 265 2.06 -27.83 30.10
CA GLN A 265 2.47 -28.14 31.47
C GLN A 265 2.50 -26.90 32.36
N ASN A 266 3.07 -25.77 31.91
CA ASN A 266 3.09 -24.52 32.68
C ASN A 266 1.68 -24.02 33.00
N LYS A 267 0.75 -24.12 32.04
CA LYS A 267 -0.65 -23.82 32.29
C LYS A 267 -1.28 -24.71 33.37
N ALA A 268 -0.93 -26.00 33.41
CA ALA A 268 -1.43 -26.90 34.45
C ALA A 268 -0.89 -26.58 35.84
N ILE A 269 0.26 -25.89 35.93
CA ILE A 269 0.92 -25.49 37.18
C ILE A 269 0.41 -24.12 37.68
N ASN A 270 0.00 -23.22 36.77
CA ASN A 270 -0.67 -21.95 37.09
C ASN A 270 -2.11 -21.94 36.52
N PRO A 271 -3.04 -22.72 37.08
CA PRO A 271 -4.45 -22.58 36.75
C PRO A 271 -4.96 -21.27 37.38
N GLU A 272 -5.19 -20.24 36.56
CA GLU A 272 -6.12 -19.16 36.96
C GLU A 272 -7.52 -19.75 37.23
#